data_AF-F2L2Z0-F1
#
_entry.id   AF-F2L2Z0-F1
#
_cell.length_a   1.000
_cell.length_b   1.000
_cell.length_c   1.000
_cell.angle_alpha   90.00
_cell.angle_beta   90.00
_cell.angle_gamma   90.00
#
_symmetry.space_group_name_H-M   'P 1'
#
loop_
_entity.id
_entity.type
_entity.pdbx_description
1 polymer ?
#
loop_
_entity_poly.entity_id
_entity_poly.type
_entity_poly.pdbx_seq_one_letter_code
_entity_poly.pdbx_strand_id
1 'polypeptide(L)'
;MAVILATTIGGKEAAIARDLCDCLYGQGDTAVVCEPISPGVFYAKFSDKSVLDRCLSMKYFKAMIKRVELYDGVSDSAPSQGYSRARRVGKYIFIKF
;
A
#
# COMPACT_ATOMS: atom_id res chain seq x y z
N MET A 1 10.50 0.06 6.98
CA MET A 1 9.52 -0.39 5.97
C MET A 1 8.69 0.81 5.56
N ALA A 2 8.56 1.04 4.26
CA ALA A 2 7.71 2.10 3.74
C ALA A 2 6.30 1.56 3.47
N VAL A 3 5.36 2.47 3.24
CA VAL A 3 3.97 2.14 2.98
C VAL A 3 3.53 2.78 1.68
N ILE A 4 2.81 2.04 0.85
CA ILE A 4 2.02 2.63 -0.23
C ILE A 4 0.55 2.64 0.13
N LEU A 5 -0.15 3.68 -0.32
CA LEU A 5 -1.59 3.72 -0.46
C LEU A 5 -1.91 3.68 -1.96
N ALA A 6 -2.58 2.62 -2.40
CA ALA A 6 -2.91 2.41 -3.80
C ALA A 6 -4.40 2.60 -4.05
N THR A 7 -4.74 3.44 -5.03
CA THR A 7 -6.10 3.58 -5.56
C THR A 7 -6.24 2.77 -6.83
N THR A 8 -7.24 1.91 -6.88
CA THR A 8 -7.51 0.97 -7.96
C THR A 8 -8.68 1.41 -8.83
N ILE A 9 -8.99 0.66 -9.88
CA ILE A 9 -10.18 0.86 -10.71
C ILE A 9 -11.51 0.60 -9.96
N GLY A 10 -11.47 0.01 -8.76
CA GLY A 10 -12.64 -0.28 -7.92
C GLY A 10 -13.18 -1.71 -8.10
N GLY A 11 -13.70 -2.30 -7.01
CA GLY A 11 -14.39 -3.59 -7.01
C GLY A 11 -13.48 -4.82 -7.05
N LYS A 12 -12.16 -4.63 -7.07
CA LYS A 12 -11.15 -5.70 -7.09
C LYS A 12 -9.97 -5.44 -6.16
N GLU A 13 -10.06 -4.47 -5.26
CA GLU A 13 -8.98 -4.06 -4.36
C GLU A 13 -8.43 -5.22 -3.52
N ALA A 14 -9.28 -6.15 -3.06
CA ALA A 14 -8.83 -7.30 -2.29
C ALA A 14 -7.99 -8.28 -3.12
N ALA A 15 -8.38 -8.52 -4.38
CA ALA A 15 -7.62 -9.36 -5.30
C ALA A 15 -6.29 -8.70 -5.67
N ILE A 16 -6.32 -7.41 -6.04
CA ILE A 16 -5.13 -6.65 -6.42
C ILE A 16 -4.14 -6.56 -5.24
N ALA A 17 -4.64 -6.33 -4.02
CA ALA A 17 -3.81 -6.31 -2.82
C ALA A 17 -3.14 -7.67 -2.58
N ARG A 18 -3.88 -8.77 -2.71
CA ARG A 18 -3.33 -10.13 -2.58
C ARG A 18 -2.25 -10.39 -3.64
N ASP A 19 -2.56 -10.12 -4.90
CA ASP A 19 -1.64 -10.37 -6.01
C ASP A 19 -0.35 -9.55 -5.86
N LEU A 20 -0.46 -8.30 -5.37
CA LEU A 20 0.71 -7.47 -5.09
C LEU A 20 1.53 -8.05 -3.94
N CYS A 21 0.87 -8.51 -2.88
CA CYS A 21 1.51 -9.18 -1.75
C CYS A 21 2.31 -10.40 -2.20
N ASP A 22 1.71 -11.23 -3.05
CA ASP A 22 2.32 -12.44 -3.59
C ASP A 22 3.52 -12.10 -4.48
N CYS A 23 3.42 -11.03 -5.28
CA CYS A 23 4.55 -10.55 -6.09
C CYS A 23 5.72 -10.10 -5.22
N LEU A 24 5.46 -9.26 -4.21
CA LEU A 24 6.49 -8.75 -3.30
C LEU A 24 7.13 -9.89 -2.49
N TYR A 25 6.32 -10.80 -1.95
CA TYR A 25 6.78 -11.98 -1.23
C TYR A 25 7.63 -12.89 -2.11
N GLY A 26 7.18 -13.17 -3.34
CA GLY A 26 7.91 -13.99 -4.31
C GLY A 26 9.24 -13.38 -4.76
N GLN A 27 9.47 -12.10 -4.51
CA GLN A 27 10.74 -11.40 -4.74
C GLN A 27 11.61 -11.27 -3.47
N GLY A 28 11.18 -11.87 -2.34
CA GLY A 28 11.97 -11.98 -1.11
C GLY A 28 11.53 -11.08 0.05
N ASP A 29 10.48 -10.27 -0.10
CA ASP A 29 9.97 -9.43 1.00
C ASP A 29 9.04 -10.25 1.92
N THR A 30 9.61 -11.01 2.85
CA THR A 30 8.85 -11.93 3.72
C THR A 30 8.00 -11.22 4.78
N ALA A 31 8.21 -9.92 4.99
CA ALA A 31 7.47 -9.10 5.95
C ALA A 31 6.37 -8.25 5.27
N VAL A 32 6.11 -8.46 3.98
CA VAL A 32 5.09 -7.73 3.24
C VAL A 32 3.72 -7.87 3.89
N VAL A 33 2.98 -6.76 3.95
CA VAL A 33 1.57 -6.76 4.38
C VAL A 33 0.77 -6.01 3.35
N CYS A 34 -0.28 -6.60 2.80
CA CYS A 34 -1.21 -5.92 1.89
C CYS A 34 -2.64 -6.07 2.41
N GLU A 35 -3.37 -4.96 2.51
CA GLU A 35 -4.72 -4.99 3.06
C GLU A 35 -5.66 -4.02 2.32
N PRO A 36 -6.83 -4.49 1.85
CA PRO A 36 -7.89 -3.62 1.35
C PRO A 36 -8.53 -2.88 2.53
N ILE A 37 -8.68 -1.55 2.41
CA ILE A 37 -9.11 -0.69 3.54
C ILE A 37 -10.35 0.13 3.26
N SER A 38 -10.68 0.36 1.99
CA SER A 38 -11.93 1.00 1.56
C SER A 38 -12.21 0.63 0.11
N PRO A 39 -13.44 0.84 -0.41
CA PRO A 39 -13.76 0.56 -1.80
C PRO A 39 -12.74 1.18 -2.76
N GLY A 40 -12.12 0.34 -3.59
CA GLY A 40 -11.09 0.74 -4.54
C GLY A 40 -9.74 1.13 -3.94
N VAL A 41 -9.48 0.94 -2.64
CA VAL A 41 -8.21 1.34 -2.00
C VAL A 41 -7.65 0.22 -1.13
N PHE A 42 -6.35 0.01 -1.23
CA PHE A 42 -5.59 -0.87 -0.33
C PHE A 42 -4.28 -0.19 0.06
N TYR A 43 -3.64 -0.67 1.13
CA TYR A 43 -2.26 -0.32 1.43
C TYR A 43 -1.35 -1.54 1.36
N ALA A 44 -0.07 -1.28 1.14
CA ALA A 44 0.97 -2.29 1.27
C ALA A 44 2.17 -1.77 2.07
N LYS A 45 2.65 -2.55 3.05
CA LYS A 45 3.94 -2.38 3.71
C LYS A 45 4.99 -3.18 2.96
N PHE A 46 6.11 -2.55 2.64
CA PHE A 46 7.19 -3.19 1.90
C PHE A 46 8.56 -2.71 2.41
N SER A 47 9.57 -3.52 2.12
CA SER A 47 10.94 -3.35 2.58
C SER A 47 11.84 -2.75 1.50
N ASP A 48 11.63 -3.11 0.23
CA ASP A 48 12.45 -2.68 -0.90
C ASP A 48 11.60 -2.00 -1.99
N LYS A 49 11.91 -0.73 -2.26
CA LYS A 49 11.22 0.07 -3.28
C LYS A 49 11.47 -0.45 -4.70
N SER A 50 12.65 -0.98 -4.98
CA SER A 50 12.98 -1.49 -6.32
C SER A 50 12.12 -2.71 -6.69
N VAL A 51 11.83 -3.56 -5.70
CA VAL A 51 10.95 -4.72 -5.83
C VAL A 51 9.50 -4.28 -6.04
N LEU A 52 9.05 -3.28 -5.26
CA LEU A 52 7.74 -2.67 -5.46
C LEU A 52 7.58 -2.10 -6.87
N ASP A 53 8.53 -1.29 -7.32
CA ASP A 53 8.50 -0.67 -8.65
C ASP A 53 8.47 -1.74 -9.75
N ARG A 54 9.20 -2.84 -9.59
CA ARG A 54 9.15 -4.00 -10.50
C ARG A 54 7.76 -4.61 -10.56
N CYS A 55 7.15 -4.94 -9.41
CA CYS A 55 5.80 -5.49 -9.36
C CYS A 55 4.79 -4.53 -10.00
N LEU A 56 4.80 -3.25 -9.61
CA LEU A 56 3.90 -2.23 -10.17
C LEU A 56 4.11 -1.99 -11.68
N SER A 57 5.30 -2.31 -12.21
CA SER A 57 5.59 -2.17 -13.64
C SER A 57 4.91 -3.23 -14.51
N MET A 58 4.43 -4.34 -13.93
CA MET A 58 3.79 -5.42 -14.67
C MET A 58 2.47 -4.94 -15.30
N LYS A 59 2.14 -5.48 -16.48
CA LYS A 59 0.94 -5.09 -17.26
C LYS A 59 -0.35 -5.16 -16.43
N TYR A 60 -0.47 -6.18 -15.58
CA TYR A 60 -1.61 -6.36 -14.69
C TYR A 60 -1.79 -5.16 -13.75
N PHE A 61 -0.79 -4.83 -12.93
CA PHE A 61 -0.90 -3.75 -11.95
C PHE A 61 -1.06 -2.38 -12.61
N LYS A 62 -0.38 -2.12 -13.74
CA LYS A 62 -0.56 -0.88 -14.53
C LYS A 62 -2.00 -0.67 -14.99
N ALA A 63 -2.73 -1.74 -15.33
CA ALA A 63 -4.11 -1.64 -15.76
C ALA A 63 -5.09 -1.43 -14.58
N MET A 64 -4.73 -1.93 -13.39
CA MET A 64 -5.63 -2.01 -12.25
C MET A 64 -5.43 -0.90 -11.22
N ILE A 65 -4.23 -0.32 -11.12
CA ILE A 65 -3.86 0.71 -10.15
C ILE A 65 -3.76 2.06 -10.86
N LYS A 66 -4.59 3.02 -10.41
CA LYS A 66 -4.66 4.38 -10.97
C LYS A 66 -3.68 5.35 -10.33
N ARG A 67 -3.43 5.18 -9.04
CA ARG A 67 -2.59 6.09 -8.24
C ARG A 67 -1.91 5.32 -7.12
N VAL A 68 -0.66 5.67 -6.86
CA VAL A 68 0.13 5.17 -5.74
C VAL A 68 0.70 6.36 -4.98
N GLU A 69 0.52 6.37 -3.68
CA GLU A 69 1.03 7.39 -2.78
C GLU A 69 1.99 6.75 -1.77
N LEU A 70 3.16 7.34 -1.60
CA LEU A 70 4.19 6.84 -0.69
C LEU A 70 4.12 7.55 0.66
N TYR A 71 4.18 6.73 1.71
CA TYR A 71 4.16 7.11 3.12
C TYR A 71 5.29 6.39 3.87
N ASP A 72 5.70 6.97 4.98
CA ASP A 72 6.78 6.45 5.83
C ASP A 72 6.26 5.47 6.89
N GLY A 73 4.95 5.53 7.19
CA GLY A 73 4.32 4.66 8.18
C GLY A 73 2.80 4.60 8.09
N VAL A 74 2.24 3.63 8.80
CA VAL A 74 0.79 3.47 9.01
C VAL A 74 0.51 3.04 10.45
N SER A 75 -0.50 3.66 11.06
CA SER A 75 -0.96 3.37 12.43
C SER A 75 -2.47 3.13 12.42
N ASP A 76 -2.96 2.28 13.33
CA ASP A 76 -4.37 2.07 13.64
C ASP A 76 -4.82 2.83 14.90
N SER A 77 -3.86 3.38 15.65
CA SER A 77 -4.08 4.23 16.82
C SER A 77 -3.82 5.69 16.49
N ALA A 78 -4.58 6.58 17.15
CA ALA A 78 -4.36 8.00 17.04
C ALA A 78 -2.91 8.32 17.48
N PRO A 79 -2.12 9.01 16.64
CA PRO A 79 -0.73 9.28 16.95
C PRO A 79 -0.61 10.17 18.20
N SER A 80 0.37 9.87 19.06
CA SER A 80 0.58 10.54 20.33
C SER A 80 1.05 12.00 20.19
N GLN A 81 1.58 12.40 19.02
CA GLN A 81 1.98 13.77 18.72
C GLN A 81 1.69 14.14 17.26
N GLY A 82 1.49 15.44 17.03
CA GLY A 82 1.07 16.05 15.77
C GLY A 82 2.02 15.79 14.60
N TYR A 83 1.79 14.70 13.87
CA TYR A 83 2.36 14.54 12.53
C TYR A 83 1.76 15.62 11.61
N SER A 84 2.62 16.50 11.12
CA SER A 84 2.25 17.63 10.24
C SER A 84 1.61 17.17 8.92
N ARG A 85 1.85 15.91 8.51
CA ARG A 85 1.31 15.30 7.29
C ARG A 85 0.79 13.89 7.55
N ALA A 86 -0.34 13.79 8.26
CA ALA A 86 -1.09 12.55 8.43
C ALA A 86 -2.36 12.53 7.56
N ARG A 87 -2.71 11.36 7.01
CA ARG A 87 -3.96 11.14 6.26
C ARG A 87 -4.70 9.94 6.81
N ARG A 88 -5.98 10.12 7.16
CA ARG A 88 -6.85 9.02 7.60
C ARG A 88 -7.58 8.40 6.40
N VAL A 89 -7.53 7.07 6.30
CA VAL A 89 -8.29 6.28 5.33
C VAL A 89 -8.86 5.05 6.05
N GLY A 90 -10.18 4.97 6.17
CA GLY A 90 -10.84 3.98 7.01
C GLY A 90 -10.39 4.09 8.48
N LYS A 91 -9.96 2.98 9.06
CA LYS A 91 -9.41 2.92 10.42
C LYS A 91 -7.93 3.26 10.51
N TYR A 92 -7.23 3.40 9.37
CA TYR A 92 -5.78 3.59 9.33
C TYR A 92 -5.40 5.05 9.15
N ILE A 93 -4.24 5.41 9.71
CA ILE A 93 -3.61 6.73 9.64
C ILE A 93 -2.26 6.56 8.97
N PHE A 94 -2.11 7.17 7.79
CA PHE A 94 -0.89 7.16 6.98
C PHE A 94 -0.05 8.39 7.30
N ILE A 95 1.22 8.19 7.61
CA ILE A 95 2.12 9.22 8.14
C ILE A 95 3.24 9.47 7.13
N LYS A 96 3.55 10.75 6.92
CA LYS A 96 4.68 11.21 6.12
C LYS A 96 5.54 12.17 6.94
N PHE A 97 6.84 11.91 7.02
CA PHE A 97 7.80 12.77 7.74
C PHE A 97 8.36 13.88 6.84
#